data_AF-A0A6J5JDK5-F1
#
_entry.id   AF-A0A6J5JDK5-F1
#
_cell.length_a   1.000
_cell.length_b   1.000
_cell.length_c   1.000
_cell.angle_alpha   90.00
_cell.angle_beta   90.00
_cell.angle_gamma   90.00
#
_symmetry.space_group_name_H-M   'P 1'
#
loop_
_entity.id
_entity.type
_entity.pdbx_description
1 polymer ?
#
loop_
_entity_poly.entity_id
_entity_poly.type
_entity_poly.pdbx_seq_one_letter_code
_entity_poly.pdbx_strand_id
1 'polypeptide(L)'
;MGGDPVIVVPEGEVLFDRHGAGAWTPLRVAPSLTHFAHALWIWCDLYVGKHARDIVDDTDEIRPAFLAEVRSRISDALPDAEAAVFMEMVAG
;
A
#
# COMPACT_ATOMS: atom_id res chain seq x y z
N MET A 1 7.77 12.92 -14.67
CA MET A 1 7.57 12.33 -13.34
C MET A 1 6.15 12.69 -12.90
N GLY A 2 5.21 11.77 -13.04
CA GLY A 2 3.96 11.82 -12.28
C GLY A 2 4.06 10.73 -11.22
N GLY A 3 3.74 11.04 -9.97
CA GLY A 3 3.84 10.09 -8.85
C GLY A 3 2.45 9.72 -8.35
N ASP A 4 2.21 8.43 -8.11
CA ASP A 4 0.88 7.85 -7.82
C ASP A 4 0.13 8.57 -6.70
N PRO A 5 -1.06 9.15 -6.97
CA PRO A 5 -1.75 9.95 -5.98
C PRO A 5 -2.42 9.06 -4.94
N VAL A 6 -2.38 9.56 -3.71
CA VAL A 6 -3.29 9.14 -2.65
C VAL A 6 -4.26 10.30 -2.41
N ILE A 7 -5.55 10.03 -2.54
CA ILE A 7 -6.60 11.05 -2.55
C ILE A 7 -7.55 10.77 -1.38
N VAL A 8 -7.75 11.75 -0.51
CA VAL A 8 -8.80 11.70 0.51
C VAL A 8 -10.02 12.42 -0.04
N VAL A 9 -11.14 11.72 -0.20
CA VAL A 9 -12.40 12.32 -0.67
C VAL A 9 -13.18 12.94 0.49
N PRO A 10 -14.15 13.86 0.24
CA PRO A 10 -14.93 14.51 1.30
C PRO A 10 -15.61 13.54 2.28
N GLU A 11 -15.99 12.36 1.81
CA GLU A 11 -16.62 11.28 2.58
C GLU A 11 -15.62 10.57 3.52
N GLY A 12 -14.33 10.85 3.39
CA GLY A 12 -13.24 10.35 4.26
C GLY A 12 -12.55 9.09 3.76
N GLU A 13 -13.08 8.44 2.71
CA GLU A 13 -12.43 7.32 2.03
C GLU A 13 -11.10 7.76 1.41
N VAL A 14 -10.17 6.81 1.28
CA VAL A 14 -8.87 7.05 0.66
C VAL A 14 -8.80 6.26 -0.63
N LEU A 15 -8.49 6.95 -1.72
CA LEU A 15 -8.31 6.39 -3.04
C LEU A 15 -6.83 6.38 -3.42
N PHE A 16 -6.45 5.41 -4.23
CA PHE A 16 -5.14 5.26 -4.86
C PHE A 16 -5.34 5.10 -6.36
N ASP A 17 -4.48 5.72 -7.15
CA ASP A 17 -4.43 5.50 -8.59
C ASP A 17 -2.99 5.32 -9.05
N ARG A 18 -2.78 4.56 -10.12
CA ARG A 18 -1.45 4.29 -10.66
C ARG A 18 -1.25 5.04 -11.97
N HIS A 19 -0.15 5.79 -12.05
CA HIS A 19 0.25 6.45 -13.28
C HIS A 19 0.49 5.42 -14.38
N GLY A 20 -0.03 5.71 -15.59
CA GLY A 20 0.26 4.90 -16.78
C GLY A 20 -0.83 3.92 -17.19
N ALA A 21 -1.96 3.83 -16.47
CA ALA A 21 -3.09 2.96 -16.83
C ALA A 21 -3.94 3.45 -18.04
N GLY A 22 -3.49 4.46 -18.78
CA GLY A 22 -4.20 5.01 -19.96
C GLY A 22 -5.41 5.90 -19.64
N ALA A 23 -5.98 5.77 -18.44
CA ALA A 23 -6.96 6.68 -17.84
C ALA A 23 -6.79 6.67 -16.32
N TRP A 24 -7.14 7.76 -15.66
CA TRP A 24 -7.17 7.84 -14.20
C TRP A 24 -8.42 7.11 -13.69
N THR A 25 -8.23 5.99 -13.00
CA THR A 25 -9.31 5.18 -12.40
C THR A 25 -8.99 4.88 -10.94
N PRO A 26 -9.18 5.86 -10.04
CA PRO A 26 -8.83 5.68 -8.63
C PRO A 26 -9.62 4.54 -8.00
N LEU A 27 -8.91 3.66 -7.30
CA LEU A 27 -9.46 2.56 -6.52
C LEU A 27 -9.44 2.91 -5.04
N ARG A 28 -10.44 2.45 -4.28
CA ARG A 28 -10.45 2.66 -2.84
C ARG A 28 -9.37 1.80 -2.17
N VAL A 29 -8.41 2.44 -1.51
CA VAL A 29 -7.30 1.81 -0.77
C VAL A 29 -7.56 1.77 0.74
N ALA A 30 -8.50 2.58 1.24
CA ALA A 30 -8.99 2.46 2.61
C ALA A 30 -10.40 3.07 2.78
N PRO A 31 -11.23 2.55 3.70
CA PRO A 31 -12.55 3.10 3.97
C PRO A 31 -12.52 4.40 4.77
N SER A 32 -11.41 4.69 5.45
CA SER A 32 -11.21 5.97 6.13
C SER A 32 -9.72 6.33 6.26
N LEU A 33 -9.44 7.60 6.50
CA LEU A 33 -8.08 8.08 6.79
C LEU A 33 -7.43 7.35 7.96
N THR A 34 -8.20 6.97 8.99
CA THR A 34 -7.67 6.21 10.14
C THR A 34 -7.20 4.81 9.75
N HIS A 35 -7.98 4.10 8.93
CA HIS A 35 -7.58 2.79 8.41
C HIS A 35 -6.32 2.92 7.54
N PHE A 36 -6.28 3.93 6.67
CA PHE A 36 -5.12 4.19 5.83
C PHE A 36 -3.87 4.51 6.65
N ALA A 37 -3.99 5.37 7.66
CA ALA A 37 -2.87 5.73 8.54
C ALA A 37 -2.34 4.51 9.31
N HIS A 38 -3.23 3.60 9.75
CA HIS A 38 -2.82 2.36 10.39
C HIS A 38 -2.09 1.42 9.42
N ALA A 39 -2.60 1.26 8.21
CA ALA A 39 -1.95 0.50 7.14
C ALA A 39 -0.55 1.06 6.78
N LEU A 40 -0.43 2.38 6.65
CA LEU A 40 0.86 3.05 6.45
C LEU A 40 1.82 2.87 7.63
N TRP A 41 1.31 2.90 8.86
CA TRP A 41 2.14 2.65 10.04
C TRP A 41 2.70 1.22 10.03
N ILE A 42 1.87 0.22 9.70
CA ILE A 42 2.31 -1.17 9.53
C ILE A 42 3.41 -1.27 8.46
N TRP A 43 3.21 -0.64 7.32
CA TRP A 43 4.21 -0.59 6.25
C TRP A 43 5.53 0.02 6.73
N CYS A 44 5.48 1.17 7.41
CA CYS A 44 6.67 1.84 7.95
C CYS A 44 7.37 1.00 9.03
N ASP A 45 6.62 0.35 9.93
CA ASP A 45 7.16 -0.54 10.96
C ASP A 45 7.93 -1.71 10.33
N LEU A 46 7.37 -2.33 9.29
CA LEU A 46 8.03 -3.41 8.58
C LEU A 46 9.23 -2.91 7.76
N TYR A 47 9.01 -1.92 6.88
CA TYR A 47 10.04 -1.43 5.97
C TYR A 47 11.21 -0.78 6.71
N VAL A 48 10.95 0.18 7.59
CA VAL A 48 12.00 0.94 8.29
C VAL A 48 12.42 0.26 9.58
N GLY A 49 11.47 -0.23 10.37
CA GLY A 49 11.75 -0.80 11.69
C GLY A 49 12.39 -2.18 11.60
N LYS A 50 11.65 -3.16 11.07
CA LYS A 50 12.08 -4.57 11.05
C LYS A 50 13.14 -4.86 9.99
N HIS A 51 12.94 -4.37 8.77
CA HIS A 51 13.78 -4.69 7.62
C HIS A 51 14.86 -3.65 7.34
N ALA A 52 14.91 -2.54 8.08
CA ALA A 52 15.93 -1.49 7.92
C ALA A 52 16.12 -1.03 6.45
N ARG A 53 15.03 -1.01 5.67
CA ARG A 53 14.96 -0.68 4.25
C ARG A 53 15.61 -1.70 3.29
N ASP A 54 16.05 -2.84 3.80
CA ASP A 54 16.58 -3.97 3.04
C ASP A 54 15.47 -4.97 2.73
N ILE A 55 14.71 -4.68 1.66
CA ILE A 55 13.55 -5.49 1.24
C ILE A 55 13.67 -6.02 -0.19
N VAL A 56 14.72 -5.63 -0.92
CA VAL A 56 14.97 -6.10 -2.29
C VAL A 56 16.01 -7.21 -2.27
N ASP A 57 15.92 -8.13 -3.21
CA ASP A 57 16.92 -9.16 -3.42
C ASP A 57 17.96 -8.76 -4.48
N ASP A 58 18.83 -9.70 -4.84
CA ASP A 58 19.94 -9.47 -5.78
C ASP A 58 19.48 -9.24 -7.23
N THR A 59 18.17 -9.37 -7.50
CA THR A 59 17.53 -9.09 -8.79
C THR A 59 16.79 -7.75 -8.82
N ASP A 60 16.95 -6.93 -7.76
CA ASP A 60 16.22 -5.68 -7.54
C ASP A 60 14.69 -5.87 -7.37
N GLU A 61 14.24 -7.11 -7.13
CA GLU A 61 12.83 -7.41 -6.84
C GLU A 61 12.55 -7.39 -5.34
N ILE A 62 11.33 -6.98 -4.94
CA ILE A 62 10.92 -7.03 -3.54
C ILE A 62 10.82 -8.49 -3.09
N ARG A 63 11.52 -8.83 -2.00
CA ARG A 63 11.55 -10.17 -1.42
C ARG A 63 10.13 -10.68 -1.14
N PRO A 64 9.72 -11.85 -1.67
CA PRO A 64 8.37 -12.38 -1.48
C PRO A 64 7.98 -12.57 -0.01
N ALA A 65 8.94 -12.89 0.86
CA ALA A 65 8.72 -13.03 2.30
C ALA A 65 8.26 -11.70 2.94
N PHE A 66 8.80 -10.58 2.49
CA PHE A 66 8.40 -9.25 2.97
C PHE A 66 6.97 -8.92 2.51
N LEU A 67 6.63 -9.15 1.25
CA LEU A 67 5.26 -8.95 0.73
C LEU A 67 4.23 -9.82 1.46
N ALA A 68 4.58 -11.08 1.76
CA ALA A 68 3.72 -11.98 2.52
C ALA A 68 3.47 -11.47 3.96
N GLU A 69 4.49 -10.94 4.62
CA GLU A 69 4.35 -10.38 5.97
C GLU A 69 3.52 -9.09 5.97
N VAL A 70 3.75 -8.19 5.00
CA VAL A 70 2.93 -6.99 4.83
C VAL A 70 1.48 -7.38 4.62
N ARG A 71 1.21 -8.32 3.71
CA ARG A 71 -0.16 -8.78 3.46
C ARG A 71 -0.82 -9.36 4.71
N SER A 72 -0.09 -10.19 5.46
CA SER A 72 -0.62 -10.77 6.69
C SER A 72 -1.03 -9.71 7.71
N ARG A 73 -0.25 -8.65 7.90
CA ARG A 73 -0.57 -7.59 8.87
C ARG A 73 -1.63 -6.61 8.35
N ILE A 74 -1.61 -6.32 7.06
CA ILE A 74 -2.58 -5.41 6.44
C ILE A 74 -3.99 -5.99 6.44
N SER A 75 -4.15 -7.32 6.31
CA SER A 75 -5.45 -7.97 6.42
C SER A 75 -6.13 -7.80 7.79
N ASP A 76 -5.39 -7.44 8.84
CA ASP A 76 -5.98 -7.09 10.15
C ASP A 76 -6.40 -5.60 10.21
N ALA A 77 -5.89 -4.76 9.32
CA ALA A 77 -6.06 -3.31 9.33
C ALA A 77 -7.00 -2.79 8.23
N LEU A 78 -7.19 -3.54 7.14
CA LEU A 78 -8.03 -3.20 6.00
C LEU A 78 -8.97 -4.36 5.64
N PRO A 79 -10.18 -4.08 5.14
CA PRO A 79 -10.99 -5.12 4.51
C PRO A 79 -10.28 -5.68 3.27
N ASP A 80 -10.62 -6.91 2.89
CA ASP A 80 -9.87 -7.69 1.88
C ASP A 80 -9.71 -6.98 0.53
N ALA A 81 -10.73 -6.23 0.08
CA ALA A 81 -10.70 -5.52 -1.20
C ALA A 81 -9.68 -4.36 -1.16
N GLU A 82 -9.70 -3.57 -0.11
CA GLU A 82 -8.78 -2.45 0.11
C GLU A 82 -7.36 -2.95 0.41
N ALA A 83 -7.22 -4.07 1.13
CA ALA A 83 -5.95 -4.72 1.36
C ALA A 83 -5.28 -5.14 0.04
N ALA A 84 -6.05 -5.62 -0.93
CA ALA A 84 -5.52 -5.94 -2.26
C ALA A 84 -4.99 -4.69 -2.98
N VAL A 85 -5.76 -3.59 -2.97
CA VAL A 85 -5.33 -2.30 -3.57
C VAL A 85 -4.09 -1.75 -2.85
N PHE A 86 -4.00 -1.90 -1.53
CA PHE A 86 -2.82 -1.48 -0.77
C PHE A 86 -1.59 -2.32 -1.15
N MET A 87 -1.75 -3.63 -1.35
CA MET A 87 -0.67 -4.50 -1.82
C MET A 87 -0.22 -4.14 -3.24
N GLU A 88 -1.12 -3.71 -4.12
CA GLU A 88 -0.75 -3.16 -5.43
C GLU A 88 0.10 -1.89 -5.26
N MET A 89 -0.33 -0.94 -4.43
CA MET A 89 0.45 0.27 -4.13
C MET A 89 1.87 -0.05 -3.64
N VAL A 90 2.03 -1.13 -2.86
CA VAL A 90 3.31 -1.58 -2.28
C VAL A 90 4.22 -2.30 -3.27
N ALA A 91 3.67 -3.15 -4.13
CA ALA A 91 4.46 -4.06 -4.97
C ALA A 91 5.11 -3.38 -6.18
N GLY A 92 4.64 -2.18 -6.56
CA GLY A 92 5.05 -1.49 -7.78
C GLY A 92 4.24 -1.86 -9.01
#